data_AF-A0A2R6ISA2-F1
#
_entry.id   AF-A0A2R6ISA2-F1
#
_cell.length_a   1.000
_cell.length_b   1.000
_cell.length_c   1.000
_cell.angle_alpha   90.00
_cell.angle_beta   90.00
_cell.angle_gamma   90.00
#
_symmetry.space_group_name_H-M   'P 1'
#
loop_
_entity.id
_entity.type
_entity.pdbx_description
1 polymer ?
#
loop_
_entity_poly.entity_id
_entity_poly.type
_entity_poly.pdbx_seq_one_letter_code
_entity_poly.pdbx_strand_id
1 'polypeptide(L)'
;MSRERRLAAGAAVVALVALLGVAAIPGVLADPSVDDPVRPGPVDIAESPAISPGEVDGSTAELTLSTRIGHSGNPTDNVSVRFRAYDAESGLLAAESTVELDELRGDGGVPVNTTLSVPREGGYVVETVVFRDGRVVDRDRTEVSGLAALGTEIRFSDRDAVPPLAVSVDAVDERRNRTTLSVAASLTNTGQEASEDLRLEVILRQADSNLVAAGESTTVGGIGPGRTADATTTLSVPSGYNYHVDAAVYRDGVLVDTARSVANLDPTETIAANETTREVEFEVGDFAGGDADGRPTEMEAEATVTETNAPGFGPAVAAAALVAAALLARRVSDR
;
A
#
# COMPACT_ATOMS: atom_id res chain seq x y z
N MET A 1 -10.86 8.27 -99.72
CA MET A 1 -10.47 9.17 -98.62
C MET A 1 -9.01 8.93 -98.28
N SER A 2 -8.15 9.92 -98.50
CA SER A 2 -6.69 9.80 -98.34
C SER A 2 -6.30 9.48 -96.90
N ARG A 3 -5.28 8.61 -96.72
CA ARG A 3 -4.70 8.23 -95.41
C ARG A 3 -4.33 9.46 -94.57
N GLU A 4 -3.96 10.55 -95.21
CA GLU A 4 -3.58 11.83 -94.59
C GLU A 4 -4.73 12.46 -93.79
N ARG A 5 -5.98 12.42 -94.28
CA ARG A 5 -7.13 12.96 -93.53
C ARG A 5 -7.47 12.12 -92.30
N ARG A 6 -7.21 10.81 -92.33
CA ARG A 6 -7.43 9.92 -91.17
C ARG A 6 -6.38 10.13 -90.09
N LEU A 7 -5.14 10.39 -90.47
CA LEU A 7 -4.05 10.68 -89.53
C LEU A 7 -4.20 12.07 -88.90
N ALA A 8 -4.58 13.09 -89.67
CA ALA A 8 -4.85 14.42 -89.13
C ALA A 8 -6.05 14.43 -88.18
N ALA A 9 -7.13 13.72 -88.52
CA ALA A 9 -8.29 13.58 -87.62
C ALA A 9 -7.93 12.79 -86.35
N GLY A 10 -7.13 11.72 -86.47
CA GLY A 10 -6.65 10.96 -85.32
C GLY A 10 -5.76 11.80 -84.39
N ALA A 11 -4.84 12.57 -84.96
CA ALA A 11 -3.96 13.46 -84.19
C ALA A 11 -4.74 14.56 -83.45
N ALA A 12 -5.76 15.14 -84.08
CA ALA A 12 -6.62 16.14 -83.45
C ALA A 12 -7.43 15.54 -82.29
N VAL A 13 -7.95 14.31 -82.44
CA VAL A 13 -8.66 13.61 -81.36
C VAL A 13 -7.72 13.27 -80.20
N VAL A 14 -6.51 12.79 -80.48
CA VAL A 14 -5.51 12.48 -79.44
C VAL A 14 -5.08 13.75 -78.70
N ALA A 15 -4.88 14.86 -79.40
CA ALA A 15 -4.55 16.15 -78.78
C ALA A 15 -5.69 16.67 -77.89
N LEU A 16 -6.95 16.50 -78.32
CA LEU A 16 -8.13 16.94 -77.57
C LEU A 16 -8.39 16.05 -76.34
N VAL A 17 -8.13 14.75 -76.44
CA VAL A 17 -8.16 13.80 -75.30
C VAL A 17 -7.01 14.08 -74.33
N ALA A 18 -5.81 14.42 -74.81
CA ALA A 18 -4.68 14.79 -73.95
C ALA A 18 -4.93 16.11 -73.20
N LEU A 19 -5.56 17.10 -73.85
CA LEU A 19 -5.94 18.37 -73.22
C LEU A 19 -7.07 18.20 -72.18
N LEU A 20 -8.05 17.32 -72.45
CA LEU A 20 -9.12 17.01 -71.49
C LEU A 20 -8.63 16.12 -70.33
N GLY A 21 -7.59 15.30 -70.53
CA GLY A 21 -7.01 14.44 -69.50
C GLY A 21 -6.30 15.20 -68.38
N VAL A 22 -5.76 16.40 -68.64
CA VAL A 22 -5.09 17.23 -67.63
C VAL A 22 -6.10 17.92 -66.69
N ALA A 23 -7.34 18.17 -67.15
CA ALA A 23 -8.36 18.84 -66.36
C ALA A 23 -9.21 17.91 -65.48
N ALA A 24 -9.05 16.59 -65.59
CA ALA A 24 -9.90 15.58 -64.95
C ALA A 24 -9.16 14.68 -63.96
N ILE A 25 -8.04 15.14 -63.38
CA ILE A 25 -7.46 14.54 -62.17
C ILE A 25 -7.94 15.38 -60.97
N PRO A 26 -8.96 14.94 -60.23
CA PRO A 26 -9.32 15.58 -58.97
C PRO A 26 -8.17 15.30 -57.98
N GLY A 27 -7.49 16.34 -57.51
CA GLY A 27 -6.68 16.24 -56.29
C GLY A 27 -5.17 16.53 -56.36
N VAL A 28 -4.64 17.26 -57.35
CA VAL A 28 -3.20 17.67 -57.36
C VAL A 28 -3.03 19.20 -57.39
N LEU A 29 -3.93 19.93 -56.76
CA LEU A 29 -3.67 21.29 -56.32
C LEU A 29 -3.85 21.29 -54.81
N ALA A 30 -2.75 21.09 -54.09
CA ALA A 30 -2.69 21.39 -52.67
C ALA A 30 -3.03 22.87 -52.52
N ASP A 31 -4.10 23.17 -51.80
CA ASP A 31 -4.50 24.52 -51.47
C ASP A 31 -3.43 25.13 -50.53
N PRO A 32 -2.66 26.14 -50.97
CA PRO A 32 -1.61 26.74 -50.13
C PRO A 32 -2.18 27.62 -49.01
N SER A 33 -3.51 27.66 -48.84
CA SER A 33 -4.18 28.36 -47.73
C SER A 33 -4.61 27.43 -46.58
N VAL A 34 -4.33 26.13 -46.67
CA VAL A 34 -4.32 25.27 -45.48
C VAL A 34 -2.95 25.48 -44.84
N ASP A 35 -2.89 26.32 -43.80
CA ASP A 35 -1.73 26.35 -42.92
C ASP A 35 -1.40 24.91 -42.54
N ASP A 36 -0.22 24.42 -42.93
CA ASP A 36 0.27 23.12 -42.48
C ASP A 36 0.09 23.08 -40.96
N PRO A 37 -0.53 22.03 -40.38
CA PRO A 37 -0.81 21.99 -38.96
C PRO A 37 0.49 22.25 -38.20
N VAL A 38 0.53 23.40 -37.52
CA VAL A 38 1.72 23.88 -36.83
C VAL A 38 2.09 22.81 -35.81
N ARG A 39 3.31 22.26 -35.93
CA ARG A 39 3.76 21.21 -35.02
C ARG A 39 3.68 21.72 -33.58
N PRO A 40 2.97 21.03 -32.67
CA PRO A 40 2.89 21.43 -31.28
C PRO A 40 4.28 21.50 -30.63
N GLY A 41 4.43 22.39 -29.66
CA GLY A 41 5.62 22.48 -28.82
C GLY A 41 5.93 21.16 -28.09
N PRO A 42 7.20 20.87 -27.79
CA PRO A 42 7.54 19.82 -26.85
C PRO A 42 7.02 20.16 -25.45
N VAL A 43 6.65 19.12 -24.70
CA VAL A 43 6.19 19.16 -23.32
C VAL A 43 6.94 18.10 -22.54
N ASP A 44 7.45 18.45 -21.37
CA ASP A 44 8.24 17.58 -20.50
C ASP A 44 8.03 17.92 -19.01
N ILE A 45 8.46 17.02 -18.14
CA ILE A 45 8.53 17.26 -16.69
C ILE A 45 9.80 18.07 -16.43
N ALA A 46 9.66 19.38 -16.29
CA ALA A 46 10.79 20.29 -16.10
C ALA A 46 11.40 20.17 -14.70
N GLU A 47 10.59 19.82 -13.70
CA GLU A 47 11.02 19.59 -12.31
C GLU A 47 10.40 18.30 -11.79
N SER A 48 11.22 17.37 -11.30
CA SER A 48 10.72 16.16 -10.63
C SER A 48 9.73 16.54 -9.51
N PRO A 49 8.65 15.75 -9.30
CA PRO A 49 7.65 16.05 -8.29
C PRO A 49 8.29 16.14 -6.90
N ALA A 50 8.18 17.31 -6.28
CA ALA A 50 8.39 17.44 -4.85
C ALA A 50 7.16 16.90 -4.12
N ILE A 51 7.41 16.04 -3.13
CA ILE A 51 6.37 15.37 -2.34
C ILE A 51 6.53 15.83 -0.89
N SER A 52 5.43 16.28 -0.30
CA SER A 52 5.38 16.71 1.10
C SER A 52 4.18 16.09 1.80
N PRO A 53 4.27 15.81 3.11
CA PRO A 53 3.13 15.32 3.88
C PRO A 53 2.03 16.40 3.98
N GLY A 54 0.78 15.99 3.84
CA GLY A 54 -0.42 16.78 4.10
C GLY A 54 -1.08 16.37 5.42
N GLU A 55 -2.41 16.28 5.43
CA GLU A 55 -3.16 15.73 6.57
C GLU A 55 -2.84 14.25 6.79
N VAL A 56 -2.78 13.83 8.06
CA VAL A 56 -2.47 12.44 8.43
C VAL A 56 -3.45 11.96 9.47
N ASP A 57 -4.15 10.88 9.15
CA ASP A 57 -5.08 10.21 10.04
C ASP A 57 -4.50 8.87 10.55
N GLY A 58 -5.32 8.06 11.22
CA GLY A 58 -4.89 6.79 11.80
C GLY A 58 -4.40 5.73 10.82
N SER A 59 -4.91 5.74 9.59
CA SER A 59 -4.66 4.69 8.59
C SER A 59 -4.15 5.24 7.27
N THR A 60 -4.27 6.54 7.05
CA THR A 60 -4.11 7.23 5.76
C THR A 60 -3.26 8.48 5.94
N ALA A 61 -2.41 8.77 4.95
CA ALA A 61 -1.65 10.00 4.86
C ALA A 61 -1.93 10.65 3.50
N GLU A 62 -2.07 11.97 3.52
CA GLU A 62 -2.07 12.77 2.31
C GLU A 62 -0.64 13.07 1.87
N LEU A 63 -0.38 12.86 0.59
CA LEU A 63 0.83 13.27 -0.10
C LEU A 63 0.48 14.48 -0.97
N THR A 64 1.02 15.64 -0.65
CA THR A 64 0.95 16.81 -1.52
C THR A 64 2.07 16.72 -2.55
N LEU A 65 1.72 16.74 -3.82
CA LEU A 65 2.65 16.66 -4.95
C LEU A 65 2.66 18.00 -5.68
N SER A 66 3.86 18.52 -5.91
CA SER A 66 4.09 19.73 -6.70
C SER A 66 5.18 19.47 -7.73
N THR A 67 4.89 19.75 -9.00
CA THR A 67 5.83 19.62 -10.13
C THR A 67 5.67 20.82 -11.07
N ARG A 68 6.56 20.93 -12.05
CA ARG A 68 6.50 21.94 -13.10
C ARG A 68 6.58 21.27 -14.46
N ILE A 69 5.60 21.55 -15.31
CA ILE A 69 5.55 21.06 -16.70
C ILE A 69 6.16 22.10 -17.61
N GLY A 70 7.25 21.74 -18.30
CA GLY A 70 7.92 22.57 -19.29
C GLY A 70 7.17 22.57 -20.61
N HIS A 71 7.14 23.73 -21.26
CA HIS A 71 6.64 23.90 -22.62
C HIS A 71 7.53 24.89 -23.37
N SER A 72 7.75 24.65 -24.66
CA SER A 72 8.46 25.61 -25.53
C SER A 72 7.90 25.65 -26.94
N GLY A 73 8.01 26.80 -27.58
CA GLY A 73 7.60 27.02 -28.97
C GLY A 73 6.09 27.16 -29.16
N ASN A 74 5.57 26.46 -30.16
CA ASN A 74 4.17 26.60 -30.61
C ASN A 74 3.18 26.10 -29.55
N PRO A 75 1.95 26.63 -29.50
CA PRO A 75 0.92 26.15 -28.57
C PRO A 75 0.71 24.64 -28.64
N THR A 76 0.41 24.05 -27.48
CA THR A 76 0.19 22.61 -27.33
C THR A 76 -1.08 22.35 -26.56
N ASP A 77 -2.09 21.80 -27.24
CA ASP A 77 -3.40 21.46 -26.68
C ASP A 77 -3.45 20.07 -26.02
N ASN A 78 -4.52 19.84 -25.26
CA ASN A 78 -4.88 18.57 -24.62
C ASN A 78 -3.76 17.97 -23.77
N VAL A 79 -3.11 18.82 -22.96
CA VAL A 79 -2.08 18.39 -22.02
C VAL A 79 -2.70 18.05 -20.67
N SER A 80 -2.36 16.88 -20.13
CA SER A 80 -2.76 16.49 -18.78
C SER A 80 -1.64 15.77 -18.05
N VAL A 81 -1.67 15.84 -16.72
CA VAL A 81 -0.68 15.22 -15.85
C VAL A 81 -1.39 14.28 -14.91
N ARG A 82 -0.99 13.01 -14.92
CA ARG A 82 -1.53 11.99 -14.02
C ARG A 82 -0.49 11.55 -13.01
N PHE A 83 -0.90 11.53 -11.76
CA PHE A 83 -0.12 11.06 -10.62
C PHE A 83 -0.72 9.75 -10.10
N ARG A 84 0.11 8.75 -9.86
CA ARG A 84 -0.29 7.43 -9.35
C ARG A 84 0.63 7.01 -8.24
N ALA A 85 0.08 6.57 -7.12
CA ALA A 85 0.85 5.93 -6.06
C ALA A 85 0.62 4.41 -6.13
N TYR A 86 1.70 3.66 -6.35
CA TYR A 86 1.69 2.20 -6.24
C TYR A 86 2.35 1.80 -4.93
N ASP A 87 1.75 0.86 -4.22
CA ASP A 87 2.39 0.23 -3.06
C ASP A 87 3.71 -0.43 -3.51
N ALA A 88 4.81 -0.09 -2.83
CA ALA A 88 6.16 -0.46 -3.25
C ALA A 88 6.44 -1.97 -3.09
N GLU A 89 5.70 -2.65 -2.22
CA GLU A 89 5.86 -4.09 -1.96
C GLU A 89 5.01 -4.94 -2.91
N SER A 90 3.71 -4.65 -2.97
CA SER A 90 2.74 -5.41 -3.78
C SER A 90 2.63 -4.94 -5.24
N GLY A 91 3.07 -3.71 -5.53
CA GLY A 91 2.92 -3.09 -6.85
C GLY A 91 1.48 -2.68 -7.19
N LEU A 92 0.54 -2.76 -6.24
CA LEU A 92 -0.86 -2.44 -6.45
C LEU A 92 -1.07 -0.92 -6.46
N LEU A 93 -2.00 -0.44 -7.30
CA LEU A 93 -2.38 0.97 -7.33
C LEU A 93 -3.16 1.32 -6.05
N ALA A 94 -2.63 2.24 -5.25
CA ALA A 94 -3.26 2.72 -4.02
C ALA A 94 -4.08 3.99 -4.27
N ALA A 95 -3.56 4.93 -5.06
CA ALA A 95 -4.23 6.20 -5.34
C ALA A 95 -3.87 6.75 -6.73
N GLU A 96 -4.78 7.54 -7.31
CA GLU A 96 -4.58 8.21 -8.60
C GLU A 96 -5.25 9.60 -8.58
N SER A 97 -4.61 10.58 -9.22
CA SER A 97 -5.19 11.90 -9.50
C SER A 97 -4.72 12.39 -10.87
N THR A 98 -5.55 13.16 -11.57
CA THR A 98 -5.22 13.76 -12.87
C THR A 98 -5.55 15.24 -12.87
N VAL A 99 -4.62 16.06 -13.37
CA VAL A 99 -4.78 17.50 -13.56
C VAL A 99 -4.74 17.81 -15.05
N GLU A 100 -5.81 18.42 -15.56
CA GLU A 100 -5.90 18.90 -16.93
C GLU A 100 -5.28 20.30 -17.04
N LEU A 101 -4.37 20.50 -18.00
CA LEU A 101 -3.75 21.80 -18.29
C LEU A 101 -4.31 22.44 -19.57
N ASP A 102 -5.14 21.70 -20.30
CA ASP A 102 -5.71 22.07 -21.60
C ASP A 102 -4.61 22.51 -22.59
N GLU A 103 -4.44 23.81 -22.80
CA GLU A 103 -3.50 24.37 -23.78
C GLU A 103 -2.35 25.13 -23.11
N LEU A 104 -1.13 24.71 -23.45
CA LEU A 104 0.11 25.38 -23.03
C LEU A 104 0.57 26.37 -24.11
N ARG A 105 0.97 27.58 -23.68
CA ARG A 105 1.45 28.64 -24.57
C ARG A 105 2.73 29.28 -24.04
N GLY A 106 3.58 29.70 -24.98
CA GLY A 106 4.83 30.39 -24.68
C GLY A 106 5.89 29.47 -24.08
N ASP A 107 7.10 30.00 -23.93
CA ASP A 107 8.20 29.27 -23.30
C ASP A 107 8.12 29.41 -21.78
N GLY A 108 8.19 28.30 -21.05
CA GLY A 108 8.23 28.33 -19.59
C GLY A 108 7.70 27.07 -18.93
N GLY A 109 7.58 27.11 -17.60
CA GLY A 109 7.08 26.01 -16.80
C GLY A 109 5.78 26.36 -16.08
N VAL A 110 4.78 25.48 -16.22
CA VAL A 110 3.48 25.60 -15.54
C VAL A 110 3.49 24.77 -14.26
N PRO A 111 3.22 25.37 -13.08
CA PRO A 111 3.15 24.62 -11.83
C PRO A 111 1.89 23.74 -11.80
N VAL A 112 2.06 22.49 -11.35
CA VAL A 112 0.98 21.51 -11.20
C VAL A 112 1.03 20.98 -9.77
N ASN A 113 -0.11 21.08 -9.07
CA ASN A 113 -0.23 20.62 -7.69
C ASN A 113 -1.43 19.70 -7.55
N THR A 114 -1.29 18.62 -6.78
CA THR A 114 -2.39 17.71 -6.41
C THR A 114 -2.10 17.06 -5.06
N THR A 115 -3.12 16.44 -4.47
CA THR A 115 -2.98 15.57 -3.31
C THR A 115 -3.33 14.13 -3.69
N LEU A 116 -2.64 13.15 -3.11
CA LEU A 116 -2.99 11.73 -3.14
C LEU A 116 -3.18 11.24 -1.69
N SER A 117 -4.26 10.50 -1.43
CA SER A 117 -4.51 9.88 -0.12
C SER A 117 -4.14 8.41 -0.19
N VAL A 118 -3.16 7.97 0.62
CA VAL A 118 -2.63 6.60 0.60
C VAL A 118 -2.59 6.00 2.01
N PRO A 119 -2.68 4.67 2.16
CA PRO A 119 -2.46 4.04 3.46
C PRO A 119 -1.09 4.39 4.05
N ARG A 120 -1.00 4.45 5.38
CA ARG A 120 0.25 4.81 6.07
C ARG A 120 1.23 3.66 6.19
N GLU A 121 0.71 2.45 6.25
CA GLU A 121 1.53 1.25 6.31
C GLU A 121 2.17 1.04 4.93
N GLY A 122 3.50 1.02 4.89
CA GLY A 122 4.27 0.73 3.67
C GLY A 122 5.00 1.92 3.06
N GLY A 123 5.51 1.68 1.86
CA GLY A 123 6.16 2.67 1.00
C GLY A 123 5.47 2.70 -0.36
N TYR A 124 5.67 3.77 -1.11
CA TYR A 124 4.99 4.01 -2.38
C TYR A 124 5.96 4.43 -3.46
N VAL A 125 5.74 3.92 -4.67
CA VAL A 125 6.32 4.48 -5.89
C VAL A 125 5.28 5.39 -6.51
N VAL A 126 5.56 6.69 -6.48
CA VAL A 126 4.75 7.72 -7.11
C VAL A 126 5.21 7.88 -8.56
N GLU A 127 4.33 7.58 -9.51
CA GLU A 127 4.55 7.77 -10.95
C GLU A 127 3.80 9.03 -11.42
N THR A 128 4.53 9.94 -12.05
CA THR A 128 3.98 11.12 -12.73
C THR A 128 4.08 10.90 -14.23
N VAL A 129 2.97 11.02 -14.96
CA VAL A 129 2.91 10.80 -16.40
C VAL A 129 2.24 11.98 -17.06
N VAL A 130 2.92 12.59 -18.03
CA VAL A 130 2.39 13.67 -18.84
C VAL A 130 1.80 13.09 -20.12
N PHE A 131 0.58 13.51 -20.45
CA PHE A 131 -0.13 13.14 -21.66
C PHE A 131 -0.29 14.36 -22.56
N ARG A 132 -0.22 14.12 -23.88
CA ARG A 132 -0.73 15.03 -24.90
C ARG A 132 -1.61 14.23 -25.85
N ASP A 133 -2.84 14.67 -26.08
CA ASP A 133 -3.84 13.95 -26.89
C ASP A 133 -4.00 12.48 -26.42
N GLY A 134 -3.95 12.25 -25.11
CA GLY A 134 -4.02 10.91 -24.51
C GLY A 134 -2.80 10.02 -24.73
N ARG A 135 -1.71 10.52 -25.33
CA ARG A 135 -0.45 9.79 -25.51
C ARG A 135 0.58 10.23 -24.47
N VAL A 136 1.28 9.27 -23.88
CA VAL A 136 2.39 9.56 -22.96
C VAL A 136 3.49 10.31 -23.71
N VAL A 137 3.87 11.47 -23.19
CA VAL A 137 4.99 12.26 -23.73
C VAL A 137 6.19 12.24 -22.79
N ASP A 138 5.96 12.15 -21.48
CA ASP A 138 7.02 12.06 -20.48
C ASP A 138 6.55 11.32 -19.22
N ARG A 139 7.51 10.82 -18.42
CA ARG A 139 7.26 10.09 -17.18
C ARG A 139 8.40 10.27 -16.18
N ASP A 140 8.04 10.48 -14.92
CA ASP A 140 8.96 10.45 -13.79
C ASP A 140 8.48 9.49 -12.69
N ARG A 141 9.40 9.01 -11.85
CA ARG A 141 9.11 8.14 -10.71
C ARG A 141 9.87 8.60 -9.47
N THR A 142 9.16 8.68 -8.35
CA THR A 142 9.72 9.05 -7.06
C THR A 142 9.28 8.04 -6.02
N GLU A 143 10.22 7.55 -5.22
CA GLU A 143 9.91 6.64 -4.12
C GLU A 143 9.67 7.43 -2.84
N VAL A 144 8.66 7.02 -2.09
CA VAL A 144 8.24 7.60 -0.81
C VAL A 144 8.19 6.47 0.20
N SER A 145 8.82 6.64 1.35
CA SER A 145 8.81 5.64 2.42
C SER A 145 8.72 6.31 3.78
N GLY A 146 8.40 5.51 4.81
CA GLY A 146 8.30 6.00 6.18
C GLY A 146 7.02 6.77 6.48
N LEU A 147 5.94 6.57 5.72
CA LEU A 147 4.65 7.21 6.01
C LEU A 147 4.05 6.76 7.35
N ALA A 148 4.37 5.56 7.81
CA ALA A 148 4.03 5.08 9.16
C ALA A 148 4.63 5.98 10.27
N ALA A 149 5.76 6.64 10.01
CA ALA A 149 6.36 7.58 10.95
C ALA A 149 5.69 8.97 10.93
N LEU A 150 4.88 9.26 9.90
CA LEU A 150 4.06 10.46 9.85
C LEU A 150 2.82 10.21 10.71
N GLY A 151 2.63 10.99 11.78
CA GLY A 151 1.49 10.91 12.69
C GLY A 151 1.40 9.59 13.47
N THR A 152 2.15 9.37 14.54
CA THR A 152 1.58 9.72 15.83
C THR A 152 2.66 10.29 16.71
N GLU A 153 2.56 11.59 16.92
CA GLU A 153 3.48 12.32 17.77
C GLU A 153 3.40 11.82 19.22
N ILE A 154 2.22 11.36 19.65
CA ILE A 154 2.00 10.86 21.00
C ILE A 154 2.47 9.42 21.12
N ARG A 155 3.35 9.20 22.09
CA ARG A 155 3.82 7.87 22.48
C ARG A 155 3.85 7.76 23.99
N PHE A 156 3.71 6.55 24.52
CA PHE A 156 4.11 6.30 25.89
C PHE A 156 5.62 6.57 26.05
N SER A 157 6.01 7.08 27.21
CA SER A 157 7.41 7.45 27.45
C SER A 157 8.29 6.19 27.55
N ASP A 158 9.22 6.06 26.61
CA ASP A 158 10.27 5.01 26.63
C ASP A 158 11.56 5.47 27.34
N ARG A 159 11.52 6.59 28.07
CA ARG A 159 12.72 7.10 28.77
C ARG A 159 13.01 6.23 29.98
N ASP A 160 14.26 5.76 30.11
CA ASP A 160 14.71 4.90 31.22
C ASP A 160 14.36 5.43 32.63
N ALA A 161 14.27 6.76 32.78
CA ALA A 161 13.96 7.42 34.06
C ALA A 161 12.46 7.54 34.37
N VAL A 162 11.58 7.36 33.38
CA VAL A 162 10.12 7.54 33.53
C VAL A 162 9.42 6.38 32.81
N PRO A 163 8.92 5.36 33.56
CA PRO A 163 8.26 4.22 32.93
C PRO A 163 7.01 4.69 32.17
N PRO A 164 6.64 4.00 31.07
CA PRO A 164 5.46 4.37 30.29
C PRO A 164 4.17 4.32 31.12
N LEU A 165 4.11 3.38 32.07
CA LEU A 165 3.04 3.22 33.05
C LEU A 165 3.62 3.06 34.46
N ALA A 166 3.14 3.87 35.40
CA ALA A 166 3.37 3.70 36.83
C ALA A 166 2.07 3.24 37.50
N VAL A 167 2.16 2.14 38.27
CA VAL A 167 1.02 1.57 38.99
C VAL A 167 1.28 1.68 40.48
N SER A 168 0.32 2.21 41.23
CA SER A 168 0.38 2.31 42.68
C SER A 168 -0.94 1.85 43.31
N VAL A 169 -0.87 1.43 44.57
CA VAL A 169 -2.06 1.14 45.38
C VAL A 169 -2.55 2.45 46.00
N ASP A 170 -3.78 2.83 45.69
CA ASP A 170 -4.44 4.02 46.24
C ASP A 170 -5.17 3.68 47.55
N ALA A 171 -5.92 2.57 47.56
CA ALA A 171 -6.66 2.12 48.73
C ALA A 171 -6.86 0.60 48.75
N VAL A 172 -7.09 0.06 49.95
CA VAL A 172 -7.44 -1.35 50.17
C VAL A 172 -8.72 -1.42 51.02
N ASP A 173 -9.74 -2.10 50.51
CA ASP A 173 -10.98 -2.43 51.22
C ASP A 173 -10.98 -3.93 51.56
N GLU A 174 -10.45 -4.25 52.74
CA GLU A 174 -10.38 -5.62 53.24
C GLU A 174 -11.76 -6.28 53.40
N ARG A 175 -12.80 -5.49 53.70
CA ARG A 175 -14.16 -6.03 53.91
C ARG A 175 -14.79 -6.50 52.61
N ARG A 176 -14.44 -5.86 51.49
CA ARG A 176 -14.93 -6.20 50.15
C ARG A 176 -13.94 -7.01 49.33
N ASN A 177 -12.76 -7.30 49.87
CA ASN A 177 -11.66 -7.94 49.16
C ASN A 177 -11.31 -7.20 47.85
N ARG A 178 -11.16 -5.86 47.93
CA ARG A 178 -10.87 -4.99 46.79
C ARG A 178 -9.64 -4.12 47.03
N THR A 179 -8.82 -3.99 46.00
CA THR A 179 -7.70 -3.04 45.95
C THR A 179 -7.99 -2.01 44.86
N THR A 180 -7.93 -0.73 45.21
CA THR A 180 -7.97 0.36 44.24
C THR A 180 -6.55 0.70 43.82
N LEU A 181 -6.32 0.63 42.51
CA LEU A 181 -5.05 0.95 41.88
C LEU A 181 -5.16 2.30 41.19
N SER A 182 -4.13 3.12 41.34
CA SER A 182 -3.91 4.32 40.52
C SER A 182 -2.91 3.97 39.44
N VAL A 183 -3.29 4.19 38.18
CA VAL A 183 -2.45 3.99 37.00
C VAL A 183 -2.16 5.34 36.40
N ALA A 184 -0.89 5.73 36.37
CA ALA A 184 -0.41 6.93 35.72
C ALA A 184 0.33 6.55 34.43
N ALA A 185 -0.12 7.08 33.30
CA ALA A 185 0.54 6.96 32.00
C ALA A 185 1.33 8.22 31.70
N SER A 186 2.59 8.07 31.32
CA SER A 186 3.44 9.18 30.87
C SER A 186 3.46 9.20 29.34
N LEU A 187 2.86 10.23 28.74
CA LEU A 187 2.69 10.37 27.30
C LEU A 187 3.56 11.52 26.79
N THR A 188 4.36 11.28 25.76
CA THR A 188 5.24 12.29 25.14
C THR A 188 4.75 12.63 23.75
N ASN A 189 4.59 13.92 23.47
CA ASN A 189 4.45 14.44 22.12
C ASN A 189 5.83 14.61 21.50
N THR A 190 6.11 13.83 20.45
CA THR A 190 7.38 13.76 19.72
C THR A 190 7.35 14.53 18.40
N GLY A 191 6.23 15.14 18.04
CA GLY A 191 6.13 15.92 16.83
C GLY A 191 6.09 17.41 17.10
N GLN A 192 5.61 18.15 16.09
CA GLN A 192 5.89 19.58 15.92
C GLN A 192 4.72 20.46 16.31
N GLU A 193 3.52 19.90 16.48
CA GLU A 193 2.31 20.62 16.88
C GLU A 193 1.83 20.19 18.26
N ALA A 194 0.85 20.91 18.81
CA ALA A 194 0.19 20.47 20.03
C ALA A 194 -0.77 19.32 19.70
N SER A 195 -0.82 18.32 20.58
CA SER A 195 -1.77 17.22 20.48
C SER A 195 -2.99 17.51 21.34
N GLU A 196 -4.19 17.29 20.80
CA GLU A 196 -5.48 17.48 21.49
C GLU A 196 -6.36 16.21 21.36
N ASP A 197 -7.52 16.20 22.02
CA ASP A 197 -8.54 15.14 21.93
C ASP A 197 -8.04 13.71 22.17
N LEU A 198 -7.11 13.59 23.12
CA LEU A 198 -6.51 12.33 23.52
C LEU A 198 -7.39 11.63 24.57
N ARG A 199 -7.57 10.32 24.42
CA ARG A 199 -8.25 9.45 25.39
C ARG A 199 -7.33 8.30 25.79
N LEU A 200 -7.04 8.19 27.08
CA LEU A 200 -6.36 7.03 27.66
C LEU A 200 -7.42 6.01 28.07
N GLU A 201 -7.22 4.76 27.67
CA GLU A 201 -7.99 3.60 28.11
C GLU A 201 -7.05 2.64 28.84
N VAL A 202 -7.45 2.18 30.01
CA VAL A 202 -6.68 1.24 30.84
C VAL A 202 -7.55 0.04 31.16
N ILE A 203 -7.02 -1.16 30.93
CA ILE A 203 -7.66 -2.44 31.21
C ILE A 203 -6.76 -3.25 32.14
N LEU A 204 -7.35 -3.79 33.21
CA LEU A 204 -6.68 -4.76 34.08
C LEU A 204 -7.21 -6.16 33.84
N ARG A 205 -6.32 -7.08 33.46
CA ARG A 205 -6.62 -8.50 33.30
C ARG A 205 -5.94 -9.30 34.39
N GLN A 206 -6.69 -10.18 35.05
CA GLN A 206 -6.13 -11.07 36.07
C GLN A 206 -5.17 -12.05 35.40
N ALA A 207 -3.96 -12.22 35.94
CA ALA A 207 -2.85 -12.86 35.25
C ALA A 207 -3.09 -14.34 34.91
N ASP A 208 -3.73 -15.10 35.82
CA ASP A 208 -3.88 -16.55 35.64
C ASP A 208 -5.02 -16.94 34.70
N SER A 209 -6.13 -16.23 34.78
CA SER A 209 -7.36 -16.51 34.01
C SER A 209 -7.48 -15.64 32.75
N ASN A 210 -6.65 -14.59 32.65
CA ASN A 210 -6.69 -13.59 31.60
C ASN A 210 -8.03 -12.82 31.48
N LEU A 211 -8.89 -12.89 32.51
CA LEU A 211 -10.18 -12.22 32.53
C LEU A 211 -10.01 -10.74 32.89
N VAL A 212 -10.77 -9.88 32.20
CA VAL A 212 -10.83 -8.44 32.52
C VAL A 212 -11.47 -8.27 33.89
N ALA A 213 -10.70 -7.74 34.84
CA ALA A 213 -11.14 -7.46 36.20
C ALA A 213 -11.68 -6.03 36.36
N ALA A 214 -11.13 -5.08 35.60
CA ALA A 214 -11.57 -3.70 35.54
C ALA A 214 -11.13 -3.03 34.24
N GLY A 215 -11.84 -2.00 33.81
CA GLY A 215 -11.46 -1.13 32.70
C GLY A 215 -11.99 0.28 32.95
N GLU A 216 -11.22 1.29 32.57
CA GLU A 216 -11.54 2.70 32.78
C GLU A 216 -10.93 3.54 31.68
N SER A 217 -11.55 4.69 31.36
CA SER A 217 -11.02 5.62 30.38
C SER A 217 -11.04 7.05 30.90
N THR A 218 -10.05 7.84 30.49
CA THR A 218 -9.94 9.24 30.87
C THR A 218 -9.43 10.09 29.72
N THR A 219 -9.85 11.34 29.66
CA THR A 219 -9.34 12.31 28.69
C THR A 219 -7.96 12.79 29.12
N VAL A 220 -7.04 12.90 28.17
CA VAL A 220 -5.72 13.47 28.39
C VAL A 220 -5.75 14.91 27.89
N GLY A 221 -5.27 15.84 28.73
CA GLY A 221 -5.13 17.24 28.33
C GLY A 221 -4.15 17.41 27.18
N GLY A 222 -4.25 18.54 26.48
CA GLY A 222 -3.40 18.78 25.32
C GLY A 222 -1.90 18.75 25.67
N ILE A 223 -1.09 18.12 24.82
CA ILE A 223 0.36 17.96 25.02
C ILE A 223 1.09 18.76 23.95
N GLY A 224 1.82 19.81 24.36
CA GLY A 224 2.62 20.62 23.44
C GLY A 224 3.80 19.84 22.84
N PRO A 225 4.39 20.34 21.74
CA PRO A 225 5.47 19.64 21.03
C PRO A 225 6.70 19.44 21.92
N GLY A 226 7.28 18.23 21.87
CA GLY A 226 8.41 17.82 22.70
C GLY A 226 8.13 17.68 24.20
N ARG A 227 6.87 17.87 24.64
CA ARG A 227 6.48 17.79 26.05
C ARG A 227 5.99 16.40 26.41
N THR A 228 6.12 16.08 27.68
CA THR A 228 5.55 14.89 28.32
C THR A 228 4.47 15.35 29.28
N ALA A 229 3.33 14.66 29.29
CA ALA A 229 2.24 14.86 30.23
C ALA A 229 1.85 13.52 30.87
N ASP A 230 1.38 13.59 32.11
CA ASP A 230 0.88 12.43 32.85
C ASP A 230 -0.65 12.40 32.83
N ALA A 231 -1.21 11.22 32.58
CA ALA A 231 -2.64 10.95 32.65
C ALA A 231 -2.89 9.86 33.69
N THR A 232 -3.72 10.16 34.70
CA THR A 232 -3.99 9.25 35.81
C THR A 232 -5.43 8.80 35.82
N THR A 233 -5.65 7.51 36.07
CA THR A 233 -6.96 6.91 36.29
C THR A 233 -6.91 5.91 37.44
N THR A 234 -8.05 5.66 38.09
CA THR A 234 -8.16 4.71 39.20
C THR A 234 -9.12 3.58 38.87
N LEU A 235 -8.72 2.34 39.18
CA LEU A 235 -9.50 1.14 38.92
C LEU A 235 -9.53 0.25 40.16
N SER A 236 -10.66 -0.42 40.42
CA SER A 236 -10.81 -1.31 41.57
C SER A 236 -10.89 -2.78 41.15
N VAL A 237 -9.95 -3.58 41.63
CA VAL A 237 -9.82 -5.01 41.30
C VAL A 237 -9.91 -5.89 42.56
N PRO A 238 -10.23 -7.19 42.44
CA PRO A 238 -10.10 -8.11 43.56
C PRO A 238 -8.68 -8.11 44.16
N SER A 239 -8.58 -8.11 45.49
CA SER A 239 -7.28 -8.17 46.18
C SER A 239 -6.65 -9.56 46.08
N GLY A 240 -5.32 -9.62 46.18
CA GLY A 240 -4.57 -10.87 46.30
C GLY A 240 -4.27 -11.60 44.98
N TYR A 241 -4.43 -10.93 43.83
CA TYR A 241 -4.08 -11.48 42.52
C TYR A 241 -3.14 -10.57 41.77
N ASN A 242 -2.34 -11.15 40.87
CA ASN A 242 -1.55 -10.39 39.92
C ASN A 242 -2.38 -9.96 38.71
N TYR A 243 -2.09 -8.78 38.16
CA TYR A 243 -2.80 -8.24 37.01
C TYR A 243 -1.83 -7.74 35.94
N HIS A 244 -2.16 -8.01 34.67
CA HIS A 244 -1.64 -7.24 33.55
C HIS A 244 -2.39 -5.91 33.48
N VAL A 245 -1.64 -4.82 33.31
CA VAL A 245 -2.17 -3.48 33.11
C VAL A 245 -1.87 -3.11 31.67
N ASP A 246 -2.88 -3.16 30.80
CA ASP A 246 -2.78 -2.74 29.41
C ASP A 246 -3.34 -1.33 29.27
N ALA A 247 -2.60 -0.46 28.62
CA ALA A 247 -3.03 0.90 28.33
C ALA A 247 -3.00 1.14 26.81
N ALA A 248 -3.99 1.85 26.32
CA ALA A 248 -4.08 2.29 24.93
C ALA A 248 -4.43 3.78 24.93
N VAL A 249 -3.70 4.57 24.13
CA VAL A 249 -4.04 5.97 23.90
C VAL A 249 -4.67 6.11 22.52
N TYR A 250 -5.78 6.84 22.47
CA TYR A 250 -6.51 7.14 21.25
C TYR A 250 -6.52 8.64 20.99
N ARG A 251 -6.58 9.04 19.72
CA ARG A 251 -6.91 10.40 19.26
C ARG A 251 -8.10 10.28 18.31
N ASP A 252 -9.19 11.00 18.57
CA ASP A 252 -10.39 10.95 17.71
C ASP A 252 -10.89 9.53 17.38
N GLY A 253 -10.73 8.61 18.34
CA GLY A 253 -11.13 7.20 18.19
C GLY A 253 -10.11 6.31 17.46
N VAL A 254 -9.00 6.87 16.97
CA VAL A 254 -7.89 6.13 16.37
C VAL A 254 -6.90 5.70 17.44
N LEU A 255 -6.48 4.42 17.43
CA LEU A 255 -5.41 3.93 18.30
C LEU A 255 -4.07 4.55 17.91
N VAL A 256 -3.41 5.21 18.87
CA VAL A 256 -2.17 5.95 18.65
C VAL A 256 -0.96 5.16 19.14
N ASP A 257 -1.04 4.60 20.35
CA ASP A 257 0.03 3.81 20.96
C ASP A 257 -0.52 2.92 22.06
N THR A 258 0.26 1.92 22.49
CA THR A 258 -0.08 1.00 23.59
C THR A 258 1.10 0.78 24.52
N ALA A 259 0.83 0.60 25.82
CA ALA A 259 1.83 0.20 26.80
C ALA A 259 1.29 -0.90 27.71
N ARG A 260 2.20 -1.71 28.26
CA ARG A 260 1.88 -2.76 29.22
C ARG A 260 2.73 -2.61 30.48
N SER A 261 2.10 -2.87 31.62
CA SER A 261 2.75 -3.01 32.92
C SER A 261 2.07 -4.14 33.71
N VAL A 262 2.46 -4.29 34.97
CA VAL A 262 1.92 -5.32 35.87
C VAL A 262 1.63 -4.73 37.24
N ALA A 263 0.59 -5.26 37.90
CA ALA A 263 0.31 -5.02 39.31
C ALA A 263 0.47 -6.34 40.06
N ASN A 264 1.55 -6.47 40.84
CA ASN A 264 1.82 -7.66 41.64
C ASN A 264 1.17 -7.51 43.03
N LEU A 265 -0.08 -7.99 43.19
CA LEU A 265 -0.79 -7.96 44.48
C LEU A 265 -0.86 -9.35 45.15
N ASP A 266 -0.46 -10.40 44.45
CA ASP A 266 -0.27 -11.71 45.06
C ASP A 266 1.01 -11.68 45.92
N PRO A 267 0.93 -12.00 47.23
CA PRO A 267 2.10 -11.99 48.10
C PRO A 267 3.06 -13.16 47.87
N THR A 268 2.65 -14.18 47.13
CA THR A 268 3.39 -15.44 46.91
C THR A 268 3.99 -15.57 45.53
N GLU A 269 3.40 -14.93 44.51
CA GLU A 269 3.85 -14.99 43.12
C GLU A 269 3.99 -13.58 42.54
N THR A 270 4.96 -13.39 41.64
CA THR A 270 5.11 -12.12 40.90
C THR A 270 5.27 -12.42 39.42
N ILE A 271 4.75 -11.53 38.59
CA ILE A 271 4.85 -11.59 37.13
C ILE A 271 5.65 -10.40 36.60
N ALA A 272 6.23 -10.57 35.41
CA ALA A 272 6.88 -9.51 34.67
C ALA A 272 6.00 -9.05 33.49
N ALA A 273 6.13 -7.78 33.08
CA ALA A 273 5.36 -7.24 31.97
C ALA A 273 5.72 -7.88 30.60
N ASN A 274 6.94 -8.42 30.49
CA ASN A 274 7.49 -9.03 29.27
C ASN A 274 7.79 -10.53 29.48
N GLU A 275 6.80 -11.33 29.85
CA GLU A 275 6.93 -12.79 29.69
C GLU A 275 6.51 -13.18 28.27
N THR A 276 7.48 -13.65 27.49
CA THR A 276 7.26 -14.29 26.19
C THR A 276 6.33 -15.48 26.40
N THR A 277 5.16 -15.46 25.78
CA THR A 277 4.27 -16.63 25.69
C THR A 277 5.10 -17.83 25.24
N ARG A 278 5.27 -18.84 26.10
CA ARG A 278 5.77 -20.14 25.65
C ARG A 278 4.62 -20.78 24.87
N GLU A 279 4.82 -21.03 23.58
CA GLU A 279 3.96 -21.94 22.83
C GLU A 279 4.02 -23.29 23.54
N VAL A 280 2.96 -23.62 24.28
CA VAL A 280 2.73 -24.99 24.71
C VAL A 280 2.20 -25.68 23.47
N GLU A 281 3.06 -26.46 22.82
CA GLU A 281 2.62 -27.36 21.75
C GLU A 281 1.52 -28.25 22.33
N PHE A 282 0.31 -28.11 21.80
CA PHE A 282 -0.82 -28.91 22.18
C PHE A 282 -0.60 -30.32 21.62
N GLU A 283 0.11 -31.15 22.36
CA GLU A 283 0.35 -32.54 22.01
C GLU A 283 -0.91 -33.35 22.33
N VAL A 284 -1.67 -33.69 21.29
CA VAL A 284 -2.86 -34.55 21.37
C VAL A 284 -2.42 -36.01 21.50
N GLY A 285 -1.71 -36.34 22.58
CA GLY A 285 -1.24 -37.69 22.90
C GLY A 285 -1.95 -38.32 24.10
N ASP A 286 -2.34 -37.51 25.09
CA ASP A 286 -2.84 -37.99 26.40
C ASP A 286 -4.34 -38.31 26.46
N PHE A 287 -5.03 -38.28 25.33
CA PHE A 287 -6.42 -38.75 25.21
C PHE A 287 -6.58 -39.86 24.17
N ALA A 288 -5.73 -40.90 24.25
CA ALA A 288 -6.05 -42.20 23.69
C ALA A 288 -6.07 -43.22 24.83
N GLY A 289 -7.26 -43.39 25.41
CA GLY A 289 -7.54 -44.50 26.32
C GLY A 289 -7.21 -45.82 25.64
N GLY A 290 -6.46 -46.66 26.35
CA GLY A 290 -6.07 -47.97 25.89
C GLY A 290 -7.24 -48.95 25.84
N ASP A 291 -7.13 -49.92 24.95
CA ASP A 291 -7.67 -51.26 25.13
C ASP A 291 -6.67 -52.26 24.53
N ALA A 292 -6.23 -53.17 25.39
CA ALA A 292 -5.42 -54.33 25.06
C ALA A 292 -6.33 -55.46 24.55
N ASP A 293 -5.88 -56.26 23.58
CA ASP A 293 -5.91 -57.73 23.69
C ASP A 293 -5.26 -58.42 22.46
N GLY A 294 -4.42 -59.41 22.74
CA GLY A 294 -3.40 -59.91 21.82
C GLY A 294 -3.73 -61.12 20.96
N ARG A 295 -2.72 -61.50 20.16
CA ARG A 295 -2.39 -62.86 19.67
C ARG A 295 -0.99 -62.83 19.03
N PRO A 296 -0.06 -63.72 19.41
CA PRO A 296 1.19 -63.91 18.68
C PRO A 296 1.07 -65.11 17.72
N THR A 297 1.54 -64.96 16.47
CA THR A 297 1.97 -66.09 15.63
C THR A 297 3.07 -65.59 14.69
N GLU A 298 4.26 -66.16 14.87
CA GLU A 298 5.43 -66.01 13.99
C GLU A 298 5.17 -66.58 12.58
N MET A 299 5.67 -65.90 11.55
CA MET A 299 6.42 -66.57 10.48
C MET A 299 7.35 -65.59 9.76
N GLU A 300 8.53 -66.11 9.40
CA GLU A 300 9.73 -65.42 8.91
C GLU A 300 9.66 -64.84 7.49
N ALA A 301 10.54 -63.84 7.28
CA ALA A 301 11.28 -63.45 6.08
C ALA A 301 10.52 -62.91 4.85
N GLU A 302 10.83 -61.67 4.46
CA GLU A 302 11.58 -61.36 3.22
C GLU A 302 11.82 -59.84 3.09
N ALA A 303 13.06 -59.45 2.80
CA ALA A 303 13.42 -58.08 2.48
C ALA A 303 12.87 -57.72 1.09
N THR A 304 12.01 -56.71 1.00
CA THR A 304 11.60 -56.12 -0.29
C THR A 304 11.71 -54.60 -0.26
N VAL A 305 12.44 -54.09 -1.26
CA VAL A 305 12.68 -52.69 -1.58
C VAL A 305 11.48 -52.12 -2.35
N THR A 306 11.31 -50.78 -2.30
CA THR A 306 10.48 -49.92 -3.20
C THR A 306 8.96 -49.93 -2.88
N GLU A 307 8.17 -48.85 -2.99
CA GLU A 307 8.22 -47.64 -3.82
C GLU A 307 7.57 -46.42 -3.14
N THR A 308 8.17 -45.25 -3.34
CA THR A 308 7.54 -43.95 -3.11
C THR A 308 6.55 -43.68 -4.25
N ASN A 309 5.26 -43.93 -4.02
CA ASN A 309 4.20 -43.59 -4.96
C ASN A 309 3.88 -42.08 -4.88
N ALA A 310 4.64 -41.27 -5.63
CA ALA A 310 4.22 -39.93 -6.01
C ALA A 310 3.33 -40.01 -7.26
N PRO A 311 2.17 -39.32 -7.31
CA PRO A 311 1.28 -39.35 -8.46
C PRO A 311 1.88 -38.54 -9.62
N GLY A 312 2.64 -39.21 -10.48
CA GLY A 312 3.28 -38.64 -11.65
C GLY A 312 2.72 -39.24 -12.94
N PHE A 313 2.30 -38.39 -13.86
CA PHE A 313 1.84 -38.77 -15.20
C PHE A 313 2.83 -39.74 -15.87
N GLY A 314 2.35 -40.95 -16.17
CA GLY A 314 3.19 -42.04 -16.65
C GLY A 314 3.85 -41.79 -18.01
N PRO A 315 4.86 -42.60 -18.37
CA PRO A 315 5.72 -42.41 -19.55
C PRO A 315 4.96 -42.37 -20.90
N ALA A 316 3.75 -42.91 -20.94
CA ALA A 316 2.87 -42.82 -22.11
C ALA A 316 2.47 -41.37 -22.46
N VAL A 317 2.29 -40.50 -21.46
CA VAL A 317 1.92 -39.09 -21.68
C VAL A 317 3.12 -38.30 -22.22
N ALA A 318 4.33 -38.58 -21.72
CA ALA A 318 5.56 -37.97 -22.21
C ALA A 318 5.85 -38.36 -23.68
N ALA A 319 5.61 -39.62 -24.04
CA ALA A 319 5.76 -40.07 -25.43
C ALA A 319 4.74 -39.42 -26.38
N ALA A 320 3.48 -39.26 -25.95
CA ALA A 320 2.45 -38.58 -26.74
C ALA A 320 2.77 -37.09 -26.99
N ALA A 321 3.33 -36.40 -25.99
CA ALA A 321 3.76 -35.01 -26.12
C ALA A 321 4.89 -34.83 -27.14
N LEU A 322 5.86 -35.76 -27.17
CA LEU A 322 6.96 -35.72 -28.15
C LEU A 322 6.49 -35.97 -29.59
N VAL A 323 5.53 -36.86 -29.79
CA VAL A 323 4.93 -37.09 -31.12
C VAL A 323 4.13 -35.88 -31.59
N ALA A 324 3.36 -35.26 -30.70
CA ALA A 324 2.60 -34.05 -31.01
C ALA A 324 3.52 -32.87 -31.39
N ALA A 325 4.62 -32.68 -30.66
CA ALA A 325 5.62 -31.65 -30.96
C ALA A 325 6.31 -31.89 -32.33
N ALA A 326 6.64 -33.15 -32.66
CA ALA A 326 7.25 -33.50 -33.94
C ALA A 326 6.30 -33.28 -35.14
N LEU A 327 5.00 -33.53 -34.97
CA LEU A 327 3.99 -33.29 -36.02
C LEU A 327 3.70 -31.80 -36.23
N LEU A 328 3.74 -30.99 -35.18
CA LEU A 328 3.60 -29.53 -35.27
C LEU A 328 4.81 -28.88 -35.94
N ALA A 329 6.03 -29.32 -35.62
CA ALA A 329 7.25 -28.84 -36.26
C ALA A 329 7.27 -29.12 -37.78
N ARG A 330 6.80 -30.31 -38.20
CA ARG A 330 6.70 -30.66 -39.63
C ARG A 330 5.71 -29.79 -40.41
N ARG A 331 4.69 -29.23 -39.76
CA ARG A 331 3.67 -28.40 -40.41
C ARG A 331 4.11 -26.95 -40.65
N VAL A 332 5.19 -26.52 -40.01
CA VAL A 332 5.76 -25.17 -40.17
C VAL A 332 6.88 -25.15 -41.23
N SER A 333 7.48 -26.30 -41.56
CA SER A 333 8.51 -26.40 -42.60
C SER A 333 7.98 -26.60 -44.03
N ASP A 334 6.69 -26.88 -44.21
CA ASP A 334 6.03 -27.04 -45.53
C ASP A 334 5.09 -25.84 -45.88
N ARG A 335 5.38 -24.65 -45.37
CA ARG A 335 4.72 -23.39 -45.77
C ARG A 335 5.71 -22.32 -46.19
#